data_AF-A0A0J9VUV4-F1
#
_entry.id   AF-A0A0J9VUV4-F1
#
_cell.length_a   1.000
_cell.length_b   1.000
_cell.length_c   1.000
_cell.angle_alpha   90.00
_cell.angle_beta   90.00
_cell.angle_gamma   90.00
#
_symmetry.space_group_name_H-M   'P 1'
#
loop_
_entity.id
_entity.type
_entity.pdbx_description
1 polymer ?
#
loop_
_entity_poly.entity_id
_entity_poly.type
_entity_poly.pdbx_seq_one_letter_code
_entity_poly.pdbx_strand_id
1 'polypeptide(L)'
;MTSCIKSQLKVWLNDQCKILNPGDYASLAPASQNSRAFVHHTDHFKGAIHAYQFIGDHTKIFGIITPAGFEHMFRGLGELYSGPMWPNADLERVAEKLNTGVANVMTEFDVITVPDHELVEPQAWRVSENQLPGSQKPYFLRNRTGPSAVLGGTAVRPYVTGAESGNRFLSGGIRFPDVDHCFYVSDGYLEATINDADSSRIGPGEVAWLPAGTHFDIKPVSSYFKVFMYSQPGGLGDLVYATGKDKPHAVLNCMIPDSPSPFDRAKLSQYKSEFKFDLI
;
A
#
# COMPACT_ATOMS: atom_id res chain seq x y z
N MET A 1 4.87 3.43 3.61
CA MET A 1 4.97 2.93 2.22
C MET A 1 4.03 3.72 1.32
N THR A 2 4.37 3.89 0.04
CA THR A 2 3.71 4.90 -0.82
C THR A 2 3.49 4.38 -2.25
N SER A 3 2.25 4.49 -2.74
CA SER A 3 1.88 4.25 -4.14
C SER A 3 1.50 5.57 -4.82
N CYS A 4 1.98 5.82 -6.05
CA CYS A 4 1.38 6.85 -6.88
C CYS A 4 0.05 6.32 -7.45
N ILE A 5 -1.03 7.09 -7.38
CA ILE A 5 -2.35 6.71 -7.91
C ILE A 5 -2.87 7.66 -8.99
N LYS A 6 -2.30 8.87 -9.13
CA LYS A 6 -2.60 9.80 -10.23
C LYS A 6 -1.40 10.71 -10.51
N SER A 7 -1.19 11.05 -11.79
CA SER A 7 -0.09 11.87 -12.30
C SER A 7 1.30 11.35 -11.89
N GLN A 8 2.23 12.19 -11.45
CA GLN A 8 3.63 11.82 -11.25
C GLN A 8 4.24 12.33 -9.94
N LEU A 9 4.95 11.43 -9.26
CA LEU A 9 5.65 11.68 -8.00
C LEU A 9 7.14 11.36 -8.15
N LYS A 10 8.03 12.35 -7.95
CA LYS A 10 9.47 12.11 -7.80
C LYS A 10 9.72 11.64 -6.35
N VAL A 11 10.38 10.50 -6.20
CA VAL A 11 10.66 9.86 -4.91
C VAL A 11 12.15 9.60 -4.79
N TRP A 12 12.73 10.05 -3.69
CA TRP A 12 14.06 9.65 -3.25
C TRP A 12 13.95 8.56 -2.19
N LEU A 13 14.85 7.58 -2.28
CA LEU A 13 14.95 6.47 -1.35
C LEU A 13 16.42 6.09 -1.25
N ASN A 14 17.06 6.45 -0.14
CA ASN A 14 18.50 6.39 0.08
C ASN A 14 19.27 7.06 -1.09
N ASP A 15 20.11 6.31 -1.80
CA ASP A 15 20.97 6.71 -2.93
C ASP A 15 20.25 6.67 -4.30
N GLN A 16 18.93 6.51 -4.31
CA GLN A 16 18.13 6.32 -5.53
C GLN A 16 17.02 7.35 -5.65
N CYS A 17 16.73 7.76 -6.89
CA CYS A 17 15.58 8.59 -7.23
C CYS A 17 14.79 7.95 -8.39
N LYS A 18 13.46 7.93 -8.30
CA LYS A 18 12.55 7.49 -9.37
C LYS A 18 11.42 8.49 -9.58
N ILE A 19 10.90 8.52 -10.81
CA ILE A 19 9.57 9.09 -11.10
C ILE A 19 8.56 7.93 -11.10
N LEU A 20 7.65 7.97 -10.13
CA LEU A 20 6.53 7.05 -10.00
C LEU A 20 5.33 7.61 -10.78
N ASN A 21 4.76 6.76 -11.64
CA ASN A 21 3.53 6.95 -12.39
C ASN A 21 2.39 6.15 -11.71
N PRO A 22 1.12 6.26 -12.14
CA PRO A 22 0.01 5.61 -11.45
C PRO A 22 0.16 4.08 -11.40
N GLY A 23 0.27 3.53 -10.18
CA GLY A 23 0.53 2.12 -9.89
C GLY A 23 2.00 1.77 -9.63
N ASP A 24 2.95 2.69 -9.80
CA ASP A 24 4.33 2.50 -9.31
C ASP A 24 4.36 2.70 -7.78
N TYR A 25 5.24 1.96 -7.10
CA TYR A 25 5.27 1.83 -5.64
C TYR A 25 6.68 1.98 -5.05
N ALA A 26 6.75 2.52 -3.83
CA ALA A 26 7.96 2.61 -3.01
C ALA A 26 7.71 2.07 -1.59
N SER A 27 8.52 1.09 -1.18
CA SER A 27 8.58 0.59 0.19
C SER A 27 9.63 1.34 0.99
N LEU A 28 9.21 1.86 2.15
CA LEU A 28 10.01 2.67 3.07
C LEU A 28 10.29 1.84 4.32
N ALA A 29 11.15 0.83 4.21
CA ALA A 29 11.39 -0.06 5.36
C ALA A 29 11.95 0.75 6.55
N PRO A 30 11.34 0.66 7.75
CA PRO A 30 11.84 1.33 8.94
C PRO A 30 13.19 0.73 9.38
N ALA A 31 13.88 1.42 10.27
CA ALA A 31 15.07 0.88 10.92
C ALA A 31 14.73 -0.44 11.64
N SER A 32 15.61 -1.44 11.53
CA SER A 32 15.45 -2.71 12.26
C SER A 32 15.32 -2.43 13.76
N GLN A 33 14.31 -2.97 14.44
CA GLN A 33 14.02 -2.65 15.86
C GLN A 33 15.19 -2.89 16.83
N ASN A 34 16.18 -3.69 16.44
CA ASN A 34 17.42 -3.92 17.19
C ASN A 34 18.40 -2.72 17.21
N SER A 35 18.04 -1.55 16.63
CA SER A 35 18.89 -0.36 16.58
C SER A 35 18.40 0.84 17.39
N ARG A 36 17.76 0.62 18.55
CA ARG A 36 17.56 1.67 19.59
C ARG A 36 18.88 2.04 20.29
N ALA A 37 19.93 2.29 19.52
CA ALA A 37 21.12 2.98 20.00
C ALA A 37 20.81 4.48 20.06
N PHE A 38 21.24 5.15 21.14
CA PHE A 38 21.00 6.58 21.36
C PHE A 38 21.56 7.41 20.19
N VAL A 39 20.69 8.17 19.53
CA VAL A 39 21.03 8.94 18.34
C VAL A 39 21.72 10.25 18.74
N HIS A 40 23.04 10.21 18.81
CA HIS A 40 23.89 11.40 18.89
C HIS A 40 24.83 11.56 17.68
N HIS A 41 24.72 10.69 16.67
CA HIS A 41 25.46 10.81 15.40
C HIS A 41 24.60 10.28 14.24
N THR A 42 24.70 10.94 13.09
CA THR A 42 23.97 10.62 11.85
C THR A 42 24.39 9.28 11.23
N ASP A 43 25.60 8.80 11.53
CA ASP A 43 26.24 7.60 10.95
C ASP A 43 25.60 6.25 11.38
N HIS A 44 24.54 6.27 12.19
CA HIS A 44 23.92 5.07 12.76
C HIS A 44 22.42 4.93 12.49
N PHE A 45 21.80 5.83 11.72
CA PHE A 45 20.40 5.68 11.33
C PHE A 45 20.24 4.53 10.31
N LYS A 46 19.51 3.48 10.70
CA LYS A 46 19.28 2.28 9.86
C LYS A 46 17.95 2.28 9.10
N GLY A 47 17.21 3.40 9.11
CA GLY A 47 15.94 3.52 8.41
C GLY A 47 16.10 4.01 6.97
N ALA A 48 15.06 3.84 6.16
CA ALA A 48 15.00 4.42 4.82
C ALA A 48 15.00 5.96 4.86
N ILE A 49 16.08 6.59 4.41
CA ILE A 49 16.08 8.04 4.14
C ILE A 49 15.24 8.25 2.88
N HIS A 50 14.25 9.13 2.93
CA HIS A 50 13.32 9.30 1.81
C HIS A 50 12.75 10.72 1.73
N ALA A 51 12.44 11.14 0.50
CA ALA A 51 11.84 12.43 0.21
C ALA A 51 10.87 12.35 -0.98
N TYR A 52 9.99 13.34 -1.11
CA TYR A 52 8.95 13.40 -2.12
C TYR A 52 8.89 14.77 -2.78
N GLN A 53 8.66 14.79 -4.09
CA GLN A 53 8.27 15.98 -4.82
C GLN A 53 7.11 15.63 -5.77
N PHE A 54 6.00 16.33 -5.62
CA PHE A 54 4.87 16.27 -6.55
C PHE A 54 5.27 17.06 -7.81
N ILE A 55 5.32 16.39 -8.97
CA ILE A 55 5.84 16.99 -10.22
C ILE A 55 4.78 17.11 -11.32
N GLY A 56 3.55 16.66 -11.08
CA GLY A 56 2.43 16.86 -11.99
C GLY A 56 1.23 17.55 -11.33
N ASP A 57 0.54 18.39 -12.11
CA ASP A 57 -0.51 19.34 -11.70
C ASP A 57 -1.60 18.76 -10.79
N HIS A 58 -1.93 17.48 -10.99
CA HIS A 58 -2.91 16.74 -10.18
C HIS A 58 -2.34 15.38 -9.75
N THR A 59 -1.35 15.42 -8.86
CA THR A 59 -0.76 14.21 -8.29
C THR A 59 -1.53 13.73 -7.07
N LYS A 60 -1.85 12.43 -7.03
CA LYS A 60 -2.42 11.78 -5.84
C LYS A 60 -1.57 10.58 -5.45
N ILE A 61 -1.38 10.38 -4.15
CA ILE A 61 -0.67 9.25 -3.57
C ILE A 61 -1.59 8.49 -2.62
N PHE A 62 -1.37 7.19 -2.50
CA PHE A 62 -1.98 6.36 -1.47
C PHE A 62 -0.85 5.86 -0.56
N GLY A 63 -0.81 6.40 0.66
CA GLY A 63 0.18 6.06 1.68
C GLY A 63 -0.42 5.15 2.73
N ILE A 64 0.31 4.11 3.12
CA ILE A 64 0.01 3.28 4.29
C ILE A 64 1.21 3.35 5.23
N ILE A 65 0.94 3.58 6.50
CA ILE A 65 1.94 3.75 7.55
C ILE A 65 1.54 2.83 8.71
N THR A 66 2.54 2.14 9.25
CA THR A 66 2.37 1.07 10.22
C THR A 66 3.46 1.23 11.28
N PRO A 67 3.13 1.29 12.58
CA PRO A 67 1.77 1.26 13.17
C PRO A 67 0.95 2.54 12.85
N ALA A 68 -0.31 2.54 13.27
CA ALA A 68 -1.18 3.71 13.20
C ALA A 68 -0.73 4.83 14.17
N GLY A 69 -1.25 6.05 13.99
CA GLY A 69 -0.95 7.22 14.81
C GLY A 69 -0.09 8.27 14.11
N PHE A 70 0.61 7.92 13.03
CA PHE A 70 1.39 8.89 12.24
C PHE A 70 0.51 10.00 11.64
N GLU A 71 -0.79 9.75 11.44
CA GLU A 71 -1.73 10.76 10.98
C GLU A 71 -1.95 11.91 11.99
N HIS A 72 -1.61 11.72 13.27
CA HIS A 72 -1.60 12.80 14.25
C HIS A 72 -0.57 13.88 13.90
N MET A 73 0.54 13.55 13.25
CA MET A 73 1.47 14.52 12.69
C MET A 73 0.76 15.44 11.69
N PHE A 74 0.01 14.89 10.73
CA PHE A 74 -0.73 15.71 9.76
C PHE A 74 -1.83 16.55 10.42
N ARG A 75 -2.42 16.09 11.53
CA ARG A 75 -3.38 16.88 12.33
C ARG A 75 -2.72 18.04 13.08
N GLY A 76 -1.48 17.86 13.56
CA GLY A 76 -0.71 18.90 14.26
C GLY A 76 -0.07 19.94 13.33
N LEU A 77 0.35 19.52 12.12
CA LEU A 77 0.96 20.39 11.11
C LEU A 77 -0.07 21.10 10.21
N GLY A 78 -1.18 20.41 9.93
CA GLY A 78 -2.21 20.83 8.99
C GLY A 78 -3.19 21.87 9.55
N GLU A 79 -4.17 22.19 8.72
CA GLU A 79 -5.35 22.97 9.10
C GLU A 79 -6.60 22.23 8.62
N LEU A 80 -7.75 22.48 9.26
CA LEU A 80 -9.02 21.95 8.79
C LEU A 80 -9.34 22.52 7.41
N TYR A 81 -9.58 21.63 6.45
CA TYR A 81 -9.85 21.99 5.07
C TYR A 81 -11.09 21.26 4.55
N SER A 82 -12.02 22.01 3.96
CA SER A 82 -13.31 21.52 3.45
C SER A 82 -13.49 21.71 1.93
N GLY A 83 -12.47 22.23 1.24
CA GLY A 83 -12.51 22.42 -0.21
C GLY A 83 -12.36 21.11 -0.99
N PRO A 84 -12.86 21.05 -2.24
CA PRO A 84 -12.88 19.83 -3.05
C PRO A 84 -11.50 19.44 -3.63
N MET A 85 -10.52 20.35 -3.56
CA MET A 85 -9.16 20.17 -4.08
C MET A 85 -8.21 21.03 -3.23
N TRP A 86 -6.93 20.65 -3.12
CA TRP A 86 -5.95 21.50 -2.43
C TRP A 86 -5.86 22.90 -3.07
N PRO A 87 -5.63 23.95 -2.27
CA PRO A 87 -5.40 25.30 -2.81
C PRO A 87 -4.06 25.38 -3.54
N ASN A 88 -3.85 26.47 -4.27
CA ASN A 88 -2.53 26.81 -4.81
C ASN A 88 -1.50 26.89 -3.67
N ALA A 89 -0.27 26.47 -3.94
CA ALA A 89 0.78 26.41 -2.93
C ALA A 89 1.21 27.81 -2.47
N ASP A 90 1.08 28.07 -1.18
CA ASP A 90 1.64 29.22 -0.48
C ASP A 90 2.96 28.78 0.17
N LEU A 91 4.05 28.93 -0.58
CA LEU A 91 5.37 28.42 -0.17
C LEU A 91 5.96 29.21 1.02
N GLU A 92 5.65 30.50 1.14
CA GLU A 92 6.11 31.34 2.24
C GLU A 92 5.46 30.89 3.56
N ARG A 93 4.14 30.67 3.56
CA ARG A 93 3.41 30.14 4.72
C ARG A 93 3.82 28.71 5.09
N VAL A 94 4.16 27.87 4.11
CA VAL A 94 4.72 26.53 4.38
C VAL A 94 6.09 26.65 5.04
N ALA A 95 6.97 27.52 4.54
CA ALA A 95 8.30 27.74 5.13
C ALA A 95 8.21 28.32 6.56
N GLU A 96 7.33 29.29 6.80
CA GLU A 96 7.06 29.85 8.13
C GLU A 96 6.62 28.76 9.11
N LYS A 97 5.64 27.92 8.73
CA LYS A 97 5.20 26.80 9.55
C LYS A 97 6.35 25.85 9.89
N LEU A 98 7.11 25.40 8.89
CA LEU A 98 8.23 24.48 9.11
C LEU A 98 9.28 25.04 10.08
N ASN A 99 9.48 26.35 10.10
CA ASN A 99 10.44 27.03 10.99
C ASN A 99 9.89 27.28 12.41
N THR A 100 8.57 27.39 12.62
CA THR A 100 7.96 27.79 13.90
C THR A 100 7.73 26.64 14.90
N GLY A 101 8.57 25.60 14.87
CA GLY A 101 8.57 24.51 15.86
C GLY A 101 8.14 23.14 15.36
N VAL A 102 7.98 22.97 14.04
CA VAL A 102 7.62 21.68 13.42
C VAL A 102 8.65 20.58 13.70
N ALA A 103 9.92 20.92 13.93
CA ALA A 103 10.94 19.96 14.38
C ALA A 103 10.54 19.20 15.66
N ASN A 104 9.85 19.86 16.61
CA ASN A 104 9.39 19.22 17.85
C ASN A 104 8.26 18.21 17.56
N VAL A 105 7.28 18.62 16.73
CA VAL A 105 6.15 17.77 16.30
C VAL A 105 6.65 16.58 15.47
N MET A 106 7.59 16.81 14.55
CA MET A 106 8.22 15.75 13.74
C MET A 106 8.94 14.71 14.62
N THR A 107 9.70 15.17 15.63
CA THR A 107 10.40 14.27 16.56
C THR A 107 9.42 13.43 17.39
N GLU A 108 8.27 13.98 17.80
CA GLU A 108 7.21 13.25 18.52
C GLU A 108 6.62 12.09 17.68
N PHE A 109 6.59 12.24 16.35
CA PHE A 109 6.01 11.26 15.41
C PHE A 109 7.05 10.47 14.60
N ASP A 110 8.24 10.23 15.16
CA ASP A 110 9.32 9.40 14.57
C ASP A 110 9.84 9.91 13.21
N VAL A 111 9.77 11.22 12.97
CA VAL A 111 10.35 11.89 11.78
C VAL A 111 11.70 12.52 12.15
N ILE A 112 12.77 11.87 11.69
CA ILE A 112 14.14 12.37 11.81
C ILE A 112 14.52 13.06 10.50
N THR A 113 14.87 14.35 10.58
CA THR A 113 15.35 15.13 9.43
C THR A 113 16.82 14.81 9.13
N VAL A 114 17.16 14.71 7.85
CA VAL A 114 18.54 14.48 7.37
C VAL A 114 18.87 15.56 6.33
N PRO A 115 19.18 16.80 6.75
CA PRO A 115 19.31 17.95 5.84
C PRO A 115 20.50 17.82 4.89
N ASP A 116 21.56 17.14 5.31
CA ASP A 116 22.81 16.98 4.54
C ASP A 116 22.78 15.76 3.59
N HIS A 117 21.64 15.08 3.42
CA HIS A 117 21.52 13.93 2.52
C HIS A 117 21.44 14.37 1.05
N GLU A 118 22.42 13.96 0.24
CA GLU A 118 22.48 14.32 -1.18
C GLU A 118 21.30 13.72 -1.98
N LEU A 119 20.52 14.59 -2.62
CA LEU A 119 19.42 14.20 -3.50
C LEU A 119 19.91 13.99 -4.94
N VAL A 120 19.86 12.75 -5.42
CA VAL A 120 20.28 12.37 -6.79
C VAL A 120 19.18 12.61 -7.85
N GLU A 121 19.55 12.70 -9.12
CA GLU A 121 18.57 12.80 -10.22
C GLU A 121 17.85 11.46 -10.52
N PRO A 122 16.65 11.49 -11.16
CA PRO A 122 15.90 10.29 -11.53
C PRO A 122 16.72 9.29 -12.34
N GLN A 123 16.83 8.08 -11.79
CA GLN A 123 17.50 6.97 -12.44
C GLN A 123 16.47 6.16 -13.24
N ALA A 124 16.89 5.61 -14.38
CA ALA A 124 16.06 4.68 -15.15
C ALA A 124 15.63 3.47 -14.31
N TRP A 125 14.48 2.88 -14.65
CA TRP A 125 13.98 1.67 -14.00
C TRP A 125 14.87 0.46 -14.33
N ARG A 126 15.26 -0.31 -13.31
CA ARG A 126 16.12 -1.51 -13.40
C ARG A 126 15.25 -2.77 -13.45
N VAL A 127 15.75 -3.84 -14.08
CA VAL A 127 15.04 -5.14 -14.13
C VAL A 127 14.78 -5.73 -12.74
N SER A 128 15.65 -5.46 -11.78
CA SER A 128 15.47 -5.85 -10.37
C SER A 128 14.27 -5.19 -9.68
N GLU A 129 13.81 -4.04 -10.17
CA GLU A 129 12.65 -3.30 -9.63
C GLU A 129 11.32 -3.85 -10.18
N ASN A 130 11.38 -5.02 -10.82
CA ASN A 130 10.24 -5.85 -11.22
C ASN A 130 10.01 -7.04 -10.27
N GLN A 131 10.69 -7.10 -9.12
CA GLN A 131 10.63 -8.22 -8.19
C GLN A 131 10.48 -7.72 -6.75
N LEU A 132 9.80 -8.50 -5.91
CA LEU A 132 9.79 -8.25 -4.47
C LEU A 132 11.14 -8.66 -3.85
N PRO A 133 11.61 -7.98 -2.80
CA PRO A 133 12.93 -8.19 -2.25
C PRO A 133 13.12 -9.50 -1.47
N GLY A 134 12.03 -10.18 -1.07
CA GLY A 134 12.05 -11.36 -0.19
C GLY A 134 12.51 -11.06 1.24
N SER A 135 12.49 -9.79 1.64
CA SER A 135 13.09 -9.29 2.89
C SER A 135 12.61 -7.87 3.20
N GLN A 136 12.49 -7.52 4.48
CA GLN A 136 12.19 -6.15 4.92
C GLN A 136 13.39 -5.20 4.65
N LYS A 137 13.43 -4.63 3.44
CA LYS A 137 14.37 -3.57 3.02
C LYS A 137 13.65 -2.53 2.15
N PRO A 138 14.23 -1.34 1.91
CA PRO A 138 13.64 -0.35 1.00
C PRO A 138 13.74 -0.82 -0.45
N TYR A 139 12.72 -0.54 -1.27
CA TYR A 139 12.73 -0.85 -2.71
C TYR A 139 11.68 -0.05 -3.48
N PHE A 140 11.87 0.04 -4.80
CA PHE A 140 10.85 0.43 -5.76
C PHE A 140 10.27 -0.81 -6.44
N LEU A 141 8.98 -0.77 -6.77
CA LEU A 141 8.32 -1.78 -7.60
C LEU A 141 7.56 -1.09 -8.74
N ARG A 142 7.89 -1.44 -9.98
CA ARG A 142 7.26 -0.86 -11.17
C ARG A 142 5.86 -1.45 -11.38
N ASN A 143 4.90 -0.61 -11.76
CA ASN A 143 3.51 -0.99 -11.99
C ASN A 143 3.38 -2.20 -12.91
N ARG A 144 2.56 -3.18 -12.50
CA ARG A 144 2.28 -4.45 -13.21
C ARG A 144 3.48 -5.39 -13.46
N THR A 145 4.66 -5.11 -12.91
CA THR A 145 5.87 -5.92 -13.16
C THR A 145 6.20 -6.95 -12.08
N GLY A 146 5.76 -6.71 -10.84
CA GLY A 146 5.97 -7.60 -9.70
C GLY A 146 5.28 -8.97 -9.81
N PRO A 147 5.47 -9.85 -8.81
CA PRO A 147 4.80 -11.14 -8.74
C PRO A 147 3.29 -11.01 -8.90
N SER A 148 2.67 -12.03 -9.47
CA SER A 148 1.25 -12.01 -9.78
C SER A 148 0.64 -13.41 -9.77
N ALA A 149 -0.61 -13.49 -9.34
CA ALA A 149 -1.40 -14.71 -9.25
C ALA A 149 -2.77 -14.48 -9.88
N VAL A 150 -3.33 -15.50 -10.53
CA VAL A 150 -4.72 -15.47 -11.02
C VAL A 150 -5.57 -16.49 -10.29
N LEU A 151 -6.67 -16.03 -9.70
CA LEU A 151 -7.74 -16.88 -9.15
C LEU A 151 -9.10 -16.34 -9.59
N GLY A 152 -9.97 -17.19 -10.15
CA GLY A 152 -11.37 -16.83 -10.43
C GLY A 152 -11.57 -15.66 -11.39
N GLY A 153 -10.60 -15.39 -12.27
CA GLY A 153 -10.62 -14.20 -13.13
C GLY A 153 -10.17 -12.90 -12.44
N THR A 154 -9.67 -12.95 -11.21
CA THR A 154 -9.00 -11.82 -10.56
C THR A 154 -7.48 -12.00 -10.63
N ALA A 155 -6.76 -10.95 -11.06
CA ALA A 155 -5.30 -10.91 -11.03
C ALA A 155 -4.82 -10.10 -9.82
N VAL A 156 -4.25 -10.78 -8.82
CA VAL A 156 -3.65 -10.12 -7.65
C VAL A 156 -2.16 -9.92 -7.88
N ARG A 157 -1.68 -8.73 -7.52
CA ARG A 157 -0.27 -8.33 -7.56
C ARG A 157 0.12 -7.79 -6.18
N PRO A 158 0.80 -8.58 -5.33
CA PRO A 158 1.30 -8.05 -4.06
C PRO A 158 2.33 -6.95 -4.31
N TYR A 159 2.06 -5.76 -3.76
CA TYR A 159 3.10 -4.75 -3.55
C TYR A 159 3.96 -5.08 -2.32
N VAL A 160 3.42 -5.91 -1.41
CA VAL A 160 4.01 -6.44 -0.18
C VAL A 160 3.31 -7.80 0.07
N THR A 161 4.03 -8.88 0.41
CA THR A 161 3.42 -10.22 0.72
C THR A 161 3.61 -10.61 2.18
N GLY A 162 3.09 -11.76 2.62
CA GLY A 162 3.64 -12.64 3.66
C GLY A 162 5.07 -12.38 4.15
N ALA A 163 6.06 -12.46 3.25
CA ALA A 163 7.48 -12.29 3.55
C ALA A 163 7.89 -10.85 3.93
N GLU A 164 6.97 -9.90 3.71
CA GLU A 164 7.10 -8.48 4.00
C GLU A 164 5.92 -7.87 4.82
N SER A 165 4.79 -8.59 5.05
CA SER A 165 3.55 -8.12 5.73
C SER A 165 2.46 -9.14 6.18
N GLY A 166 2.26 -10.34 5.58
CA GLY A 166 1.61 -11.48 6.32
C GLY A 166 0.43 -12.34 5.80
N ASN A 167 0.02 -12.38 4.51
CA ASN A 167 -0.79 -13.47 3.89
C ASN A 167 -2.30 -13.70 4.29
N ARG A 168 -3.37 -13.30 3.50
CA ARG A 168 -4.69 -14.04 3.17
C ARG A 168 -5.58 -13.36 2.02
N PHE A 169 -6.58 -13.96 1.27
CA PHE A 169 -7.73 -13.39 0.41
C PHE A 169 -8.76 -14.44 -0.07
N LEU A 170 -10.11 -14.18 -0.06
CA LEU A 170 -11.16 -14.88 -0.88
C LEU A 170 -12.48 -14.14 -1.16
N SER A 171 -13.26 -14.66 -2.14
CA SER A 171 -14.71 -14.42 -2.35
C SER A 171 -15.56 -15.60 -1.87
N GLY A 172 -16.75 -15.34 -1.34
CA GLY A 172 -17.69 -16.34 -0.84
C GLY A 172 -17.67 -16.47 0.70
N GLY A 173 -18.12 -15.40 1.37
CA GLY A 173 -18.45 -15.36 2.81
C GLY A 173 -17.28 -15.73 3.71
N ILE A 174 -16.45 -14.75 4.05
CA ILE A 174 -15.20 -14.99 4.78
C ILE A 174 -15.05 -14.12 6.03
N ARG A 175 -14.43 -14.68 7.07
CA ARG A 175 -14.09 -14.00 8.31
C ARG A 175 -12.67 -14.35 8.76
N PHE A 176 -11.95 -13.35 9.27
CA PHE A 176 -10.65 -13.51 9.90
C PHE A 176 -10.71 -13.02 11.35
N PRO A 177 -10.61 -13.90 12.36
CA PRO A 177 -10.79 -13.49 13.76
C PRO A 177 -9.79 -12.42 14.23
N ASP A 178 -8.56 -12.49 13.73
CA ASP A 178 -7.41 -11.72 14.25
C ASP A 178 -6.87 -10.66 13.26
N VAL A 179 -7.60 -10.32 12.17
CA VAL A 179 -7.05 -9.51 11.07
C VAL A 179 -7.98 -8.38 10.63
N ASP A 180 -7.47 -7.15 10.68
CA ASP A 180 -8.12 -5.99 10.06
C ASP A 180 -7.87 -5.96 8.53
N HIS A 181 -8.84 -5.46 7.77
CA HIS A 181 -8.73 -5.24 6.33
C HIS A 181 -9.10 -3.82 5.93
N CYS A 182 -8.41 -3.29 4.93
CA CYS A 182 -8.71 -2.01 4.31
C CYS A 182 -8.71 -2.15 2.79
N PHE A 183 -9.78 -1.68 2.15
CA PHE A 183 -9.97 -1.69 0.71
C PHE A 183 -10.10 -0.25 0.22
N TYR A 184 -9.16 0.21 -0.60
CA TYR A 184 -9.26 1.48 -1.31
C TYR A 184 -9.55 1.22 -2.80
N VAL A 185 -10.73 1.62 -3.26
CA VAL A 185 -11.12 1.43 -4.66
C VAL A 185 -10.49 2.53 -5.52
N SER A 186 -9.69 2.14 -6.51
CA SER A 186 -9.04 3.07 -7.44
C SER A 186 -9.70 3.11 -8.82
N ASP A 187 -10.23 1.98 -9.31
CA ASP A 187 -11.00 1.89 -10.56
C ASP A 187 -12.18 0.92 -10.39
N GLY A 188 -13.26 1.14 -11.12
CA GLY A 188 -14.45 0.28 -11.11
C GLY A 188 -15.24 0.35 -9.79
N TYR A 189 -16.09 -0.64 -9.58
CA TYR A 189 -16.97 -0.72 -8.41
C TYR A 189 -17.06 -2.16 -7.88
N LEU A 190 -17.20 -2.26 -6.55
CA LEU A 190 -17.52 -3.49 -5.83
C LEU A 190 -18.87 -3.35 -5.13
N GLU A 191 -19.56 -4.46 -4.91
CA GLU A 191 -20.52 -4.65 -3.83
C GLU A 191 -19.77 -5.22 -2.63
N ALA A 192 -20.06 -4.71 -1.44
CA ALA A 192 -19.58 -5.22 -0.16
C ALA A 192 -20.78 -5.56 0.74
N THR A 193 -20.88 -6.82 1.15
CA THR A 193 -21.84 -7.33 2.13
C THR A 193 -21.09 -7.53 3.43
N ILE A 194 -21.56 -6.94 4.54
CA ILE A 194 -20.85 -6.94 5.83
C ILE A 194 -21.80 -7.46 6.91
N ASN A 195 -21.37 -8.46 7.68
CA ASN A 195 -22.12 -9.09 8.77
C ASN A 195 -23.57 -9.42 8.39
N ASP A 196 -23.77 -9.95 7.17
CA ASP A 196 -25.06 -10.40 6.63
C ASP A 196 -26.13 -9.29 6.49
N ALA A 197 -25.70 -8.02 6.47
CA ALA A 197 -26.52 -6.86 6.14
C ALA A 197 -26.70 -6.66 4.62
N ASP A 198 -27.52 -5.68 4.23
CA ASP A 198 -27.70 -5.30 2.81
C ASP A 198 -26.38 -4.92 2.14
N SER A 199 -26.20 -5.34 0.89
CA SER A 199 -24.99 -5.06 0.11
C SER A 199 -24.88 -3.56 -0.22
N SER A 200 -23.73 -2.97 0.09
CA SER A 200 -23.41 -1.59 -0.23
C SER A 200 -22.41 -1.52 -1.38
N ARG A 201 -22.63 -0.62 -2.35
CA ARG A 201 -21.71 -0.41 -3.47
C ARG A 201 -20.60 0.57 -3.07
N ILE A 202 -19.35 0.19 -3.32
CA ILE A 202 -18.17 1.05 -3.15
C ILE A 202 -17.48 1.31 -4.50
N GLY A 203 -17.01 2.53 -4.71
CA GLY A 203 -16.51 3.06 -5.98
C GLY A 203 -15.25 3.92 -5.85
N PRO A 204 -14.74 4.49 -6.96
CA PRO A 204 -13.40 5.07 -7.02
C PRO A 204 -13.21 6.25 -6.05
N GLY A 205 -12.21 6.14 -5.18
CA GLY A 205 -11.93 7.11 -4.12
C GLY A 205 -12.44 6.71 -2.74
N GLU A 206 -13.33 5.71 -2.65
CA GLU A 206 -13.92 5.26 -1.40
C GLU A 206 -13.05 4.20 -0.69
N VAL A 207 -13.21 4.11 0.63
CA VAL A 207 -12.48 3.20 1.51
C VAL A 207 -13.47 2.38 2.33
N ALA A 208 -13.30 1.06 2.35
CA ALA A 208 -13.95 0.18 3.32
C ALA A 208 -12.90 -0.33 4.33
N TRP A 209 -13.11 -0.04 5.60
CA TRP A 209 -12.34 -0.59 6.73
C TRP A 209 -13.17 -1.66 7.43
N LEU A 210 -12.65 -2.88 7.51
CA LEU A 210 -13.30 -4.03 8.13
C LEU A 210 -12.43 -4.48 9.32
N PRO A 211 -12.88 -4.26 10.57
CA PRO A 211 -12.13 -4.70 11.74
C PRO A 211 -11.98 -6.23 11.82
N ALA A 212 -10.98 -6.69 12.56
CA ALA A 212 -10.82 -8.10 12.93
C ALA A 212 -12.13 -8.73 13.44
N GLY A 213 -12.42 -9.94 12.98
CA GLY A 213 -13.67 -10.67 13.27
C GLY A 213 -14.87 -10.28 12.41
N THR A 214 -14.78 -9.27 11.54
CA THR A 214 -15.86 -8.92 10.59
C THR A 214 -16.10 -10.06 9.59
N HIS A 215 -17.37 -10.48 9.43
CA HIS A 215 -17.80 -11.31 8.31
C HIS A 215 -18.05 -10.41 7.10
N PHE A 216 -17.53 -10.78 5.93
CA PHE A 216 -17.83 -10.05 4.72
C PHE A 216 -17.75 -10.88 3.43
N ASP A 217 -18.42 -10.39 2.40
CA ASP A 217 -18.26 -10.79 1.01
C ASP A 217 -18.04 -9.53 0.15
N ILE A 218 -17.08 -9.60 -0.77
CA ILE A 218 -16.78 -8.51 -1.71
C ILE A 218 -16.82 -9.06 -3.13
N LYS A 219 -17.65 -8.42 -3.96
CA LYS A 219 -17.95 -8.86 -5.33
C LYS A 219 -17.73 -7.71 -6.31
N PRO A 220 -16.94 -7.88 -7.39
CA PRO A 220 -16.86 -6.88 -8.43
C PRO A 220 -18.17 -6.79 -9.22
N VAL A 221 -18.65 -5.57 -9.46
CA VAL A 221 -19.83 -5.28 -10.29
C VAL A 221 -19.51 -4.48 -11.54
N SER A 222 -18.22 -4.29 -11.83
CA SER A 222 -17.70 -3.68 -13.05
C SER A 222 -16.90 -4.70 -13.84
N SER A 223 -16.91 -4.60 -15.17
CA SER A 223 -16.09 -5.44 -16.07
C SER A 223 -14.59 -5.29 -15.84
N TYR A 224 -14.16 -4.16 -15.28
CA TYR A 224 -12.83 -3.93 -14.74
C TYR A 224 -12.94 -3.22 -13.40
N PHE A 225 -12.11 -3.63 -12.45
CA PHE A 225 -11.95 -3.00 -11.15
C PHE A 225 -10.48 -3.05 -10.72
N LYS A 226 -10.06 -2.11 -9.89
CA LYS A 226 -8.73 -2.08 -9.28
C LYS A 226 -8.83 -1.56 -7.86
N VAL A 227 -8.41 -2.38 -6.91
CA VAL A 227 -8.46 -2.10 -5.47
C VAL A 227 -7.06 -2.20 -4.90
N PHE A 228 -6.64 -1.20 -4.15
CA PHE A 228 -5.50 -1.31 -3.24
C PHE A 228 -6.00 -1.89 -1.93
N MET A 229 -5.22 -2.80 -1.38
CA MET A 229 -5.65 -3.59 -0.24
C MET A 229 -4.55 -3.67 0.79
N TYR A 230 -4.95 -3.51 2.05
CA TYR A 230 -4.08 -3.62 3.20
C TYR A 230 -4.73 -4.51 4.25
N SER A 231 -3.89 -5.16 5.03
CA SER A 231 -4.34 -6.00 6.13
C SER A 231 -3.20 -6.33 7.08
N GLN A 232 -3.51 -6.47 8.36
CA GLN A 232 -2.50 -6.72 9.40
C GLN A 232 -3.04 -7.63 10.53
N PRO A 233 -2.30 -8.69 10.92
CA PRO A 233 -1.27 -9.35 10.09
C PRO A 233 -1.90 -9.75 8.74
N GLY A 234 -1.12 -9.87 7.66
CA GLY A 234 -1.68 -9.93 6.30
C GLY A 234 -2.86 -10.90 6.11
N GLY A 235 -3.81 -10.54 5.24
CA GLY A 235 -5.24 -10.66 5.55
C GLY A 235 -6.19 -10.85 4.39
N LEU A 236 -6.28 -9.91 3.44
CA LEU A 236 -7.03 -10.14 2.19
C LEU A 236 -6.16 -9.85 0.93
N GLY A 237 -4.85 -9.60 0.99
CA GLY A 237 -4.03 -9.66 -0.24
C GLY A 237 -3.71 -11.08 -0.75
N ASP A 238 -3.16 -11.91 0.13
CA ASP A 238 -2.13 -12.89 -0.18
C ASP A 238 -2.47 -14.40 0.04
N LEU A 239 -3.76 -14.79 0.23
CA LEU A 239 -4.27 -16.18 0.02
C LEU A 239 -4.84 -16.36 -1.38
N VAL A 240 -5.35 -15.34 -2.07
CA VAL A 240 -5.44 -15.40 -3.54
C VAL A 240 -4.05 -15.49 -4.13
N TYR A 241 -3.08 -14.76 -3.58
CA TYR A 241 -1.70 -14.95 -4.00
C TYR A 241 -1.25 -16.40 -3.75
N ALA A 242 -1.37 -16.94 -2.52
CA ALA A 242 -0.93 -18.30 -2.22
C ALA A 242 -1.67 -19.40 -3.01
N THR A 243 -2.96 -19.25 -3.27
CA THR A 243 -3.78 -20.22 -4.03
C THR A 243 -3.61 -20.10 -5.55
N GLY A 244 -3.25 -18.92 -6.05
CA GLY A 244 -3.07 -18.63 -7.47
C GLY A 244 -1.61 -18.60 -7.95
N LYS A 245 -0.61 -18.66 -7.04
CA LYS A 245 0.83 -18.57 -7.37
C LYS A 245 1.32 -19.62 -8.36
N ASP A 246 0.69 -20.79 -8.40
CA ASP A 246 1.01 -21.88 -9.32
C ASP A 246 0.56 -21.58 -10.76
N LYS A 247 -0.19 -20.48 -10.96
CA LYS A 247 -0.59 -19.92 -12.25
C LYS A 247 -0.11 -18.46 -12.35
N PRO A 248 1.21 -18.21 -12.41
CA PRO A 248 1.75 -16.87 -12.45
C PRO A 248 1.30 -16.15 -13.72
N HIS A 249 0.91 -14.88 -13.61
CA HIS A 249 0.53 -14.07 -14.76
C HIS A 249 1.78 -13.52 -15.46
N ALA A 250 2.57 -14.43 -16.04
CA ALA A 250 3.97 -14.24 -16.42
C ALA A 250 4.23 -13.28 -17.60
N VAL A 251 3.19 -12.66 -18.17
CA VAL A 251 3.32 -11.74 -19.31
C VAL A 251 3.24 -10.30 -18.82
N LEU A 252 4.36 -9.56 -18.94
CA LEU A 252 4.41 -8.12 -18.72
C LEU A 252 3.27 -7.42 -19.47
N ASN A 253 2.61 -6.47 -18.80
CA ASN A 253 1.51 -5.66 -19.34
C ASN A 253 0.21 -6.40 -19.72
N CYS A 254 0.13 -7.72 -19.58
CA CYS A 254 -1.09 -8.44 -19.96
C CYS A 254 -2.29 -8.07 -19.05
N MET A 255 -3.47 -7.99 -19.67
CA MET A 255 -4.76 -7.74 -19.02
C MET A 255 -5.22 -8.94 -18.17
N ILE A 256 -6.30 -8.79 -17.42
CA ILE A 256 -6.96 -9.93 -16.77
C ILE A 256 -7.31 -10.98 -17.84
N PRO A 257 -7.14 -12.29 -17.61
CA PRO A 257 -7.48 -13.31 -18.61
C PRO A 257 -8.95 -13.26 -19.04
N ASP A 258 -9.20 -13.38 -20.34
CA ASP A 258 -10.54 -13.30 -20.96
C ASP A 258 -11.53 -14.38 -20.46
N SER A 259 -11.02 -15.43 -19.80
CA SER A 259 -11.83 -16.48 -19.18
C SER A 259 -11.37 -16.73 -17.75
N PRO A 260 -12.28 -16.77 -16.76
CA PRO A 260 -11.92 -17.01 -15.38
C PRO A 260 -11.36 -18.43 -15.21
N SER A 261 -10.29 -18.56 -14.44
CA SER A 261 -9.80 -19.87 -14.01
C SER A 261 -10.82 -20.53 -13.06
N PRO A 262 -11.02 -21.86 -13.11
CA PRO A 262 -11.90 -22.55 -12.16
C PRO A 262 -11.52 -22.24 -10.71
N PHE A 263 -12.51 -21.79 -9.94
CA PHE A 263 -12.39 -21.52 -8.52
C PHE A 263 -12.78 -22.76 -7.73
N ASP A 264 -11.86 -23.25 -6.89
CA ASP A 264 -12.04 -24.49 -6.13
C ASP A 264 -12.07 -24.16 -4.64
N ARG A 265 -13.26 -24.20 -4.02
CA ARG A 265 -13.44 -23.93 -2.58
C ARG A 265 -12.69 -24.93 -1.69
N ALA A 266 -12.38 -26.13 -2.17
CA ALA A 266 -11.64 -27.12 -1.38
C ALA A 266 -10.15 -26.81 -1.27
N LYS A 267 -9.53 -26.20 -2.29
CA LYS A 267 -8.12 -25.71 -2.22
C LYS A 267 -7.93 -24.66 -1.13
N LEU A 268 -8.98 -23.95 -0.80
CA LEU A 268 -8.98 -22.86 0.18
C LEU A 268 -8.92 -23.42 1.60
N SER A 269 -9.68 -24.48 1.84
CA SER A 269 -9.65 -25.21 3.11
C SER A 269 -8.28 -25.82 3.43
N GLN A 270 -7.42 -26.08 2.43
CA GLN A 270 -6.03 -26.52 2.65
C GLN A 270 -5.19 -25.46 3.37
N TYR A 271 -5.49 -24.19 3.11
CA TYR A 271 -4.78 -23.04 3.66
C TYR A 271 -5.32 -22.62 5.03
N LYS A 272 -6.49 -23.10 5.46
CA LYS A 272 -7.24 -22.63 6.64
C LYS A 272 -6.45 -22.60 7.96
N SER A 273 -5.42 -23.45 8.12
CA SER A 273 -4.54 -23.49 9.30
C SER A 273 -3.46 -22.39 9.31
N GLU A 274 -2.68 -22.24 8.23
CA GLU A 274 -1.77 -21.11 8.01
C GLU A 274 -2.54 -19.78 8.05
N PHE A 275 -3.72 -19.80 7.42
CA PHE A 275 -4.47 -18.61 7.11
C PHE A 275 -5.59 -18.27 8.11
N LYS A 276 -5.81 -19.06 9.18
CA LYS A 276 -6.73 -18.75 10.32
C LYS A 276 -8.04 -18.03 9.92
N PHE A 277 -8.84 -18.64 9.06
CA PHE A 277 -10.05 -18.02 8.53
C PHE A 277 -11.24 -18.94 8.54
N ASP A 278 -12.43 -18.38 8.62
CA ASP A 278 -13.67 -19.13 8.48
C ASP A 278 -14.27 -18.88 7.09
N LEU A 279 -14.59 -19.98 6.41
CA LEU A 279 -15.54 -19.99 5.30
C LEU A 279 -16.91 -20.26 5.89
N ILE A 280 -17.88 -19.43 5.50
CA ILE A 280 -19.30 -19.55 5.89
C ILE A 280 -20.07 -20.10 4.68
#